data_AF-A0A484ZY08-F1
#
_entry.id   AF-A0A484ZY08-F1
#
_cell.length_a   1.000
_cell.length_b   1.000
_cell.length_c   1.000
_cell.angle_alpha   90.00
_cell.angle_beta   90.00
_cell.angle_gamma   90.00
#
_symmetry.space_group_name_H-M   'P 1'
#
loop_
_entity.id
_entity.type
_entity.pdbx_description
1 polymer ?
#
loop_
_entity_poly.entity_id
_entity_poly.type
_entity_poly.pdbx_seq_one_letter_code
_entity_poly.pdbx_strand_id
1 'polypeptide(L)'
;MKIGFRLLLGFCLIVGVAAYFIMNIFVQEVKPGVRRATEGMLVDTAHILAQIAEQDLRNNNLSRGYISRAFSDINSAPLGAKIDNIVKNRMEYRVYITNSKGIVIFDSSARP
;
A
#
# COMPACT_ATOMS: atom_id res chain seq x y z
N MET A 1 -11.61 52.77 -24.76
CA MET A 1 -11.62 51.30 -24.59
C MET A 1 -10.92 50.91 -23.28
N LYS A 2 -11.62 50.86 -22.14
CA LYS A 2 -11.01 50.51 -20.82
C LYS A 2 -11.85 49.53 -19.99
N ILE A 3 -13.12 49.31 -20.36
CA ILE A 3 -14.05 48.46 -19.59
C ILE A 3 -13.83 46.97 -19.87
N GLY A 4 -13.62 46.58 -21.13
CA GLY A 4 -13.40 45.17 -21.51
C GLY A 4 -12.12 44.59 -20.90
N PHE A 5 -11.02 45.36 -20.90
CA PHE A 5 -9.75 44.91 -20.29
C PHE A 5 -9.85 44.74 -18.76
N ARG A 6 -10.58 45.62 -18.07
CA ARG A 6 -10.82 45.49 -16.62
C ARG A 6 -11.66 44.26 -16.29
N LEU A 7 -12.65 43.97 -17.13
CA LEU A 7 -13.53 42.80 -16.96
C LEU A 7 -12.77 41.50 -17.25
N LEU A 8 -11.93 41.49 -18.28
CA LEU A 8 -11.02 40.38 -18.57
C LEU A 8 -10.03 40.16 -17.42
N LEU A 9 -9.43 41.23 -16.88
CA LEU A 9 -8.50 41.14 -15.77
C LEU A 9 -9.17 40.55 -14.51
N GLY A 10 -10.38 41.02 -14.18
CA GLY A 10 -11.14 40.50 -13.04
C GLY A 10 -11.50 39.02 -13.21
N PHE A 11 -11.98 38.65 -14.40
CA PHE A 11 -12.29 37.25 -14.71
C PHE A 11 -11.04 36.35 -14.65
N CYS A 12 -9.94 36.80 -15.26
CA CYS A 12 -8.66 36.10 -15.25
C CYS A 12 -8.15 35.89 -13.81
N LEU A 13 -8.29 36.90 -12.94
CA LEU A 13 -7.89 36.81 -11.54
C LEU A 13 -8.71 35.75 -10.79
N ILE A 14 -10.04 35.73 -10.98
CA ILE A 14 -10.92 34.72 -10.37
C ILE A 14 -10.54 33.31 -10.84
N VAL A 15 -10.35 33.11 -12.15
CA VAL A 15 -9.97 31.81 -12.71
C VAL A 15 -8.59 31.37 -12.24
N GLY A 16 -7.62 32.28 -12.19
CA GLY A 16 -6.27 31.99 -11.70
C GLY A 16 -6.27 31.56 -10.23
N VAL A 17 -7.03 32.26 -9.38
CA VAL A 17 -7.20 31.89 -7.98
C VAL A 17 -7.90 30.53 -7.84
N ALA A 18 -8.97 30.28 -8.61
CA ALA A 18 -9.65 29.00 -8.59
C ALA A 18 -8.74 27.83 -9.02
N ALA A 19 -7.96 28.01 -10.09
CA ALA A 19 -6.98 27.02 -10.56
C ALA A 19 -5.89 26.75 -9.51
N TYR A 20 -5.41 27.80 -8.83
CA TYR A 20 -4.46 27.67 -7.74
C TYR A 20 -5.03 26.86 -6.57
N PHE A 21 -6.26 27.15 -6.14
CA PHE A 21 -6.92 26.40 -5.07
C PHE A 21 -7.12 24.93 -5.42
N ILE A 22 -7.59 24.64 -6.64
CA ILE A 22 -7.73 23.27 -7.12
C ILE A 22 -6.39 22.55 -7.04
N MET A 23 -5.32 23.10 -7.63
CA MET A 23 -4.00 22.47 -7.60
C MET A 23 -3.52 22.20 -6.16
N ASN A 24 -3.71 23.16 -5.27
CA ASN A 24 -3.25 23.03 -3.89
C ASN A 24 -4.04 21.97 -3.09
N ILE A 25 -5.37 21.97 -3.20
CA ILE A 25 -6.23 21.00 -2.50
C ILE A 25 -5.95 19.58 -2.99
N PHE A 26 -5.82 19.39 -4.32
CA PHE A 26 -5.54 18.07 -4.88
C PHE A 26 -4.22 17.49 -4.35
N VAL A 27 -3.14 18.28 -4.28
CA VAL A 27 -1.85 17.80 -3.77
C VAL A 27 -1.94 17.47 -2.28
N GLN A 28 -2.67 18.28 -1.51
CA GLN A 28 -2.82 18.10 -0.07
C GLN A 28 -3.70 16.90 0.28
N GLU A 29 -4.66 16.50 -0.55
CA GLU A 29 -5.55 15.37 -0.21
C GLU A 29 -5.14 14.05 -0.88
N VAL A 30 -4.68 14.07 -2.13
CA VAL A 30 -4.39 12.83 -2.88
C VAL A 30 -3.22 12.06 -2.26
N LYS A 31 -2.11 12.74 -1.96
CA LYS A 31 -0.91 12.09 -1.40
C LYS A 31 -1.18 11.44 -0.04
N PRO A 32 -1.70 12.14 0.98
CA PRO A 32 -2.02 11.50 2.26
C PRO A 32 -3.21 10.55 2.15
N GLY A 33 -4.12 10.72 1.19
CA GLY A 33 -5.21 9.76 0.93
C GLY A 33 -4.67 8.39 0.51
N VAL A 34 -3.81 8.35 -0.51
CA VAL A 34 -3.19 7.10 -0.98
C VAL A 34 -2.33 6.48 0.13
N ARG A 35 -1.53 7.30 0.82
CA ARG A 35 -0.68 6.83 1.91
C ARG A 35 -1.49 6.17 3.03
N ARG A 36 -2.55 6.83 3.50
CA ARG A 36 -3.43 6.29 4.55
C ARG A 36 -4.10 5.00 4.12
N ALA A 37 -4.56 4.91 2.88
CA ALA A 37 -5.16 3.68 2.35
C ALA A 37 -4.16 2.52 2.31
N THR A 38 -2.93 2.77 1.86
CA THR A 38 -1.87 1.76 1.84
C THR A 38 -1.42 1.36 3.23
N GLU A 39 -1.16 2.33 4.13
CA GLU A 39 -0.80 2.06 5.53
C GLU A 39 -1.90 1.27 6.26
N GLY A 40 -3.17 1.65 6.07
CA GLY A 40 -4.31 0.92 6.63
C GLY A 40 -4.37 -0.53 6.14
N MET A 41 -4.27 -0.74 4.82
CA MET A 41 -4.26 -2.10 4.25
C MET A 41 -3.09 -2.94 4.79
N LEU A 42 -1.90 -2.33 4.96
CA LEU A 42 -0.74 -3.00 5.54
C LEU A 42 -0.97 -3.41 7.01
N VAL A 43 -1.52 -2.51 7.81
CA VAL A 43 -1.83 -2.76 9.23
C VAL A 43 -2.89 -3.85 9.37
N ASP A 44 -3.95 -3.81 8.58
CA ASP A 44 -5.02 -4.82 8.59
C ASP A 44 -4.48 -6.20 8.18
N THR A 45 -3.68 -6.24 7.10
CA THR A 45 -3.03 -7.47 6.64
C THR A 45 -2.09 -8.04 7.70
N ALA A 46 -1.32 -7.19 8.39
CA ALA A 46 -0.42 -7.62 9.45
C ALA A 46 -1.18 -8.23 10.64
N HIS A 47 -2.33 -7.65 11.04
CA HIS A 47 -3.17 -8.22 12.09
C HIS A 47 -3.78 -9.56 11.70
N ILE A 48 -4.28 -9.68 10.47
CA ILE A 48 -4.84 -10.95 9.95
C ILE A 48 -3.75 -12.02 9.92
N LEU A 49 -2.57 -11.71 9.37
CA LEU A 49 -1.45 -12.65 9.33
C LEU A 49 -0.95 -13.03 10.72
N ALA A 50 -0.97 -12.10 11.69
CA ALA A 50 -0.61 -12.41 13.08
C ALA A 50 -1.56 -13.41 13.72
N GLN A 51 -2.87 -13.30 13.46
CA GLN A 51 -3.86 -14.26 13.95
C GLN A 51 -3.66 -15.66 13.36
N ILE A 52 -3.33 -15.75 12.07
CA ILE A 52 -2.99 -17.03 11.41
C ILE A 52 -1.68 -17.58 11.98
N ALA A 53 -0.68 -16.71 12.21
CA ALA A 53 0.64 -17.11 12.71
C ALA A 53 0.60 -17.60 14.15
N GLU A 54 -0.33 -17.11 14.97
CA GLU A 54 -0.50 -17.55 16.35
C GLU A 54 -0.73 -19.08 16.43
N GLN A 55 -1.51 -19.63 15.50
CA GLN A 55 -1.77 -21.07 15.45
C GLN A 55 -0.49 -21.88 15.15
N ASP A 56 0.30 -21.42 14.19
CA ASP A 56 1.59 -22.06 13.83
C ASP A 56 2.64 -21.91 14.96
N LEU A 57 2.62 -20.77 15.66
CA LEU A 57 3.47 -20.49 16.83
C LEU A 57 3.16 -21.40 18.02
N ARG A 58 1.88 -21.57 18.36
CA ARG A 58 1.43 -22.46 19.44
C ARG A 58 1.86 -23.91 19.23
N ASN A 59 1.90 -24.33 17.96
CA ASN A 59 2.34 -25.67 17.56
C ASN A 59 3.88 -25.79 17.41
N ASN A 60 4.64 -24.75 17.77
CA ASN A 60 6.11 -24.67 17.71
C ASN A 60 6.69 -25.00 16.32
N ASN A 61 5.94 -24.73 15.26
CA ASN A 61 6.23 -25.24 13.92
C ASN A 61 6.26 -24.13 12.86
N LEU A 62 6.74 -22.92 13.17
CA LEU A 62 6.81 -21.81 12.21
C LEU A 62 7.48 -22.18 10.87
N SER A 63 8.62 -22.87 10.90
CA SER A 63 9.39 -23.23 9.68
C SER A 63 8.74 -24.30 8.81
N ARG A 64 7.80 -25.09 9.36
CA ARG A 64 7.02 -26.09 8.61
C ARG A 64 5.52 -25.82 8.67
N GLY A 65 5.14 -24.64 9.16
CA GLY A 65 3.77 -24.25 9.47
C GLY A 65 2.97 -24.02 8.21
N TYR A 66 1.69 -23.76 8.39
CA TYR A 66 0.81 -23.43 7.28
C TYR A 66 1.29 -22.17 6.54
N ILE A 67 1.72 -21.15 7.29
CA ILE A 67 2.22 -19.88 6.73
C ILE A 67 3.45 -20.09 5.85
N SER A 68 4.44 -20.85 6.32
CA SER A 68 5.67 -21.09 5.55
C SER A 68 5.38 -21.80 4.23
N ARG A 69 4.45 -22.77 4.23
CA ARG A 69 4.02 -23.46 2.99
C ARG A 69 3.24 -22.54 2.08
N ALA A 70 2.28 -21.79 2.61
CA ALA A 70 1.48 -20.86 1.83
C ALA A 70 2.35 -19.82 1.09
N PHE A 71 3.33 -19.22 1.77
CA PHE A 71 4.26 -18.29 1.11
C PHE A 71 5.19 -18.98 0.09
N SER A 72 5.64 -20.22 0.36
CA SER A 72 6.41 -20.99 -0.63
C SER A 72 5.58 -21.26 -1.88
N ASP A 73 4.33 -21.73 -1.71
CA ASP A 73 3.45 -22.11 -2.80
C ASP A 73 3.08 -20.90 -3.67
N ILE A 74 2.74 -19.77 -3.04
CA ILE A 74 2.39 -18.54 -3.77
C ILE A 74 3.62 -17.97 -4.52
N ASN A 75 4.83 -18.14 -3.98
CA ASN A 75 6.05 -17.74 -4.68
C ASN A 75 6.48 -18.73 -5.77
N SER A 76 5.92 -19.95 -5.80
CA SER A 76 6.29 -21.00 -6.74
C SER A 76 5.64 -20.86 -8.11
N ALA A 77 4.48 -20.18 -8.20
CA ALA A 77 3.69 -20.09 -9.41
C ALA A 77 3.38 -18.64 -9.79
N PRO A 78 3.32 -18.31 -11.10
CA PRO A 78 2.88 -17.00 -11.53
C PRO A 78 1.41 -16.76 -11.14
N LEU A 79 1.13 -15.65 -10.47
CA LEU A 79 -0.23 -15.28 -10.06
C LEU A 79 -1.16 -15.07 -11.27
N GLY A 80 -0.64 -14.56 -12.38
CA GLY A 80 -1.41 -14.31 -13.61
C GLY A 80 -2.58 -13.33 -13.45
N ALA A 81 -2.60 -12.51 -12.40
CA ALA A 81 -3.74 -11.65 -12.10
C ALA A 81 -3.71 -10.36 -12.94
N LYS A 82 -4.80 -10.08 -13.67
CA LYS A 82 -4.94 -8.83 -14.43
C LYS A 82 -5.53 -7.73 -13.54
N ILE A 83 -4.72 -6.71 -13.25
CA ILE A 83 -5.11 -5.54 -12.47
C ILE A 83 -5.08 -4.35 -13.43
N ASP A 84 -6.24 -3.93 -13.91
CA ASP A 84 -6.38 -2.90 -14.94
C ASP A 84 -5.53 -3.22 -16.17
N ASN A 85 -4.54 -2.38 -16.50
CA ASN A 85 -3.61 -2.59 -17.61
C ASN A 85 -2.30 -3.31 -17.22
N ILE A 86 -2.21 -3.86 -16.01
CA ILE A 86 -1.00 -4.54 -15.50
C ILE A 86 -1.30 -6.01 -15.22
N VAL A 87 -0.46 -6.92 -15.72
CA VAL A 87 -0.50 -8.34 -15.33
C VAL A 87 0.46 -8.56 -14.16
N LYS A 88 -0.08 -8.81 -12.98
CA LYS A 88 0.71 -9.11 -11.78
C LYS A 88 1.09 -10.58 -11.77
N ASN A 89 2.38 -10.84 -12.01
CA ASN A 89 2.90 -12.20 -12.12
C ASN A 89 3.61 -12.71 -10.87
N ARG A 90 3.94 -11.83 -9.92
CA ARG A 90 4.68 -12.18 -8.69
C ARG A 90 4.13 -11.45 -7.48
N MET A 91 4.17 -12.12 -6.33
CA MET A 91 3.90 -11.49 -5.03
C MET A 91 5.11 -10.62 -4.64
N GLU A 92 4.84 -9.40 -4.18
CA GLU A 92 5.87 -8.44 -3.74
C GLU A 92 5.84 -8.20 -2.23
N TYR A 93 4.82 -8.76 -1.55
CA TYR A 93 4.71 -8.71 -0.11
C TYR A 93 5.82 -9.52 0.54
N ARG A 94 6.60 -8.86 1.39
CA ARG A 94 7.53 -9.50 2.33
C ARG A 94 6.92 -9.44 3.72
N VAL A 95 6.84 -10.60 4.36
CA VAL A 95 6.30 -10.76 5.71
C VAL A 95 7.39 -11.38 6.57
N TYR A 96 7.66 -10.75 7.71
CA TYR A 96 8.55 -11.29 8.72
C TYR A 96 7.84 -11.31 10.06
N ILE A 97 8.14 -12.33 10.87
CA ILE A 97 7.61 -12.45 12.23
C ILE A 97 8.78 -12.25 13.17
N THR A 98 8.58 -11.44 14.21
CA THR A 98 9.57 -11.22 15.26
C THR A 98 9.10 -11.78 16.59
N ASN A 99 10.04 -12.21 17.44
CA ASN A 99 9.75 -12.45 18.84
C ASN A 99 9.61 -11.13 19.63
N SER A 100 9.27 -11.22 20.92
CA SER A 100 9.12 -10.06 21.81
C SER A 100 10.40 -9.23 22.00
N LYS A 101 11.57 -9.75 21.62
CA LYS A 101 12.86 -9.05 21.65
C LYS A 101 13.20 -8.38 20.31
N GLY A 102 12.31 -8.43 19.32
CA GLY A 102 12.53 -7.87 17.98
C GLY A 102 13.40 -8.74 17.07
N ILE A 103 13.69 -9.99 17.45
CA ILE A 103 14.48 -10.92 16.62
C ILE A 103 13.56 -11.60 15.62
N VAL A 104 13.94 -11.60 14.34
CA VAL A 104 13.20 -12.28 13.27
C VAL A 104 13.26 -13.80 13.45
N ILE A 105 12.09 -14.44 13.52
CA ILE A 105 11.92 -15.88 13.64
C ILE A 105 11.31 -16.52 12.39
N PHE A 106 10.83 -15.71 11.43
CA PHE A 106 10.33 -16.13 10.12
C PHE A 106 10.49 -14.99 9.11
N ASP A 107 10.84 -15.30 7.86
CA ASP A 107 10.89 -14.36 6.74
C ASP A 107 10.38 -15.04 5.45
N SER A 108 9.40 -14.42 4.79
CA SER A 108 8.79 -14.95 3.57
C SER A 108 9.65 -14.77 2.31
N SER A 109 10.71 -13.95 2.37
CA SER A 109 11.59 -13.69 1.22
C SER A 109 12.62 -14.79 0.96
N ALA A 110 12.75 -15.76 1.88
CA ALA A 110 13.74 -16.85 1.82
C ALA A 110 15.18 -16.38 1.52
N ARG A 111 15.50 -15.11 1.80
CA ARG A 111 16.87 -14.58 1.71
C ARG A 111 17.55 -14.73 3.07
N PRO A 112 18.79 -15.25 3.10
CA PRO A 112 19.55 -15.41 4.33
C PRO A 112 19.84 -14.06 5.01
#